data_AF-A0A2N0D0K6-F1
#
_entry.id   AF-A0A2N0D0K6-F1
#
_cell.length_a   1.000
_cell.length_b   1.000
_cell.length_c   1.000
_cell.angle_alpha   90.00
_cell.angle_beta   90.00
_cell.angle_gamma   90.00
#
_symmetry.space_group_name_H-M   'P 1'
#
loop_
_entity.id
_entity.type
_entity.pdbx_description
1 polymer ?
#
loop_
_entity_poly.entity_id
_entity_poly.type
_entity_poly.pdbx_seq_one_letter_code
_entity_poly.pdbx_strand_id
1 'polypeptide(L)'
;MNFTPAYPDIAAYSGPTQEHLDWLLQAGVPLRALSKPAPIRLAHGYRALDGLFDEDPSGPAWIVFPETHDCIYWQPRSGELASWNGAFALGEEAICNAGTYSLDRCLNIFSNPLDWLRYRRDGIVVLNWRFAFDHLRDAPRIAVAESLLPVFEQHMQPRRMPAVFVLRERKGAAA
;
A
#
# COMPACT_ATOMS: atom_id res chain seq x y z
N MET A 1 -17.42 -16.03 10.41
CA MET A 1 -17.98 -15.43 9.19
C MET A 1 -17.23 -14.12 9.00
N ASN A 2 -16.37 -14.02 7.99
CA ASN A 2 -15.67 -12.76 7.70
C ASN A 2 -16.63 -11.90 6.88
N PHE A 3 -17.21 -10.87 7.51
CA PHE A 3 -17.87 -9.79 6.78
C PHE A 3 -16.77 -8.94 6.16
N THR A 4 -16.58 -9.04 4.85
CA THR A 4 -15.83 -8.01 4.13
C THR A 4 -16.71 -6.76 4.10
N PRO A 5 -16.26 -5.62 4.67
CA PRO A 5 -17.02 -4.39 4.58
C PRO A 5 -17.23 -4.03 3.11
N ALA A 6 -18.43 -3.53 2.77
CA ALA A 6 -18.67 -3.01 1.43
C ALA A 6 -17.67 -1.89 1.14
N TYR A 7 -17.22 -1.78 -0.11
CA TYR A 7 -16.32 -0.69 -0.52
C TYR A 7 -17.01 0.66 -0.23
N PRO A 8 -16.27 1.68 0.29
CA PRO A 8 -16.89 2.92 0.73
C PRO A 8 -17.43 3.70 -0.47
N ASP A 9 -18.48 4.51 -0.25
CA ASP A 9 -18.99 5.40 -1.28
C ASP A 9 -18.07 6.61 -1.47
N ILE A 10 -17.07 6.44 -2.33
CA ILE A 10 -16.07 7.47 -2.65
C ILE A 10 -16.68 8.73 -3.25
N ALA A 11 -17.91 8.67 -3.79
CA ALA A 11 -18.61 9.86 -4.26
C ALA A 11 -19.15 10.73 -3.11
N ALA A 12 -19.34 10.16 -1.91
CA ALA A 12 -19.74 10.90 -0.72
C ALA A 12 -18.59 11.71 -0.10
N TYR A 13 -17.34 11.36 -0.42
CA TYR A 13 -16.18 12.11 0.05
C TYR A 13 -16.02 13.43 -0.69
N SER A 14 -15.53 14.43 0.04
CA SER A 14 -15.29 15.75 -0.53
C SER A 14 -14.03 15.76 -1.41
N GLY A 15 -13.94 16.74 -2.32
CA GLY A 15 -12.71 17.00 -3.05
C GLY A 15 -11.65 17.68 -2.16
N PRO A 16 -10.36 17.61 -2.51
CA PRO A 16 -9.33 18.39 -1.83
C PRO A 16 -9.66 19.89 -1.88
N THR A 17 -9.50 20.57 -0.74
CA THR A 17 -9.62 22.04 -0.70
C THR A 17 -8.46 22.70 -1.45
N GLN A 18 -8.60 23.98 -1.80
CA GLN A 18 -7.52 24.73 -2.46
C GLN A 18 -6.23 24.75 -1.63
N GLU A 19 -6.34 24.84 -0.30
CA GLU A 19 -5.19 24.78 0.62
C GLU A 19 -4.42 23.45 0.48
N HIS A 20 -5.11 22.32 0.40
CA HIS A 20 -4.47 21.03 0.18
C HIS A 20 -3.79 20.95 -1.19
N LEU A 21 -4.46 21.47 -2.23
CA LEU A 21 -3.90 21.49 -3.59
C LEU A 21 -2.65 22.36 -3.65
N ASP A 22 -2.70 23.58 -3.12
CA ASP A 22 -1.57 24.50 -3.09
C ASP A 22 -0.39 23.91 -2.34
N TRP A 23 -0.64 23.30 -1.18
CA TRP A 23 0.40 22.62 -0.41
C TRP A 23 1.05 21.47 -1.19
N LEU A 24 0.27 20.59 -1.83
CA LEU A 24 0.80 19.48 -2.63
C LEU A 24 1.59 19.98 -3.84
N LEU A 25 1.08 20.98 -4.54
CA LEU A 25 1.73 21.58 -5.70
C LEU A 25 3.05 22.26 -5.30
N GLN A 26 3.05 23.03 -4.21
CA GLN A 26 4.27 23.63 -3.65
C GLN A 26 5.29 22.57 -3.20
N ALA A 27 4.82 21.43 -2.71
CA ALA A 27 5.66 20.29 -2.39
C ALA A 27 6.22 19.54 -3.61
N GLY A 28 5.90 19.99 -4.84
CA GLY A 28 6.41 19.42 -6.10
C GLY A 28 5.57 18.26 -6.64
N VAL A 29 4.36 18.05 -6.12
CA VAL A 29 3.47 17.01 -6.65
C VAL A 29 2.86 17.48 -7.96
N PRO A 30 2.99 16.73 -9.07
CA PRO A 30 2.37 17.11 -10.32
C PRO A 30 0.85 16.95 -10.28
N LEU A 31 0.11 17.89 -10.85
CA LEU A 31 -1.37 17.88 -10.89
C LEU A 31 -1.97 16.54 -11.40
N ARG A 32 -1.28 15.87 -12.33
CA ARG A 32 -1.70 14.58 -12.85
C ARG A 32 -1.71 13.49 -11.78
N ALA A 33 -0.78 13.54 -10.82
CA ALA A 33 -0.73 12.64 -9.67
C ALA A 33 -1.84 12.94 -8.64
N LEU A 34 -2.55 14.05 -8.74
CA LEU A 34 -3.70 14.37 -7.89
C LEU A 34 -5.02 13.92 -8.51
N SER A 35 -5.07 13.83 -9.85
CA SER A 35 -6.30 13.59 -10.62
C SER A 35 -6.37 12.22 -11.29
N LYS A 36 -5.25 11.50 -11.42
CA LYS A 36 -5.15 10.21 -12.10
C LYS A 36 -4.38 9.18 -11.26
N PRO A 37 -4.68 7.87 -11.38
CA PRO A 37 -5.76 7.28 -12.19
C PRO A 37 -7.17 7.63 -11.67
N ALA A 38 -7.37 7.57 -10.35
CA ALA A 38 -8.50 8.15 -9.65
C ALA A 38 -8.10 9.46 -8.95
N PRO A 39 -8.96 10.49 -8.97
CA PRO A 39 -8.70 11.71 -8.22
C PRO A 39 -8.65 11.45 -6.72
N ILE A 40 -7.76 12.15 -6.02
CA ILE A 40 -7.76 12.12 -4.55
C ILE A 40 -9.06 12.71 -3.98
N ARG A 41 -9.42 12.28 -2.78
CA ARG A 41 -10.56 12.79 -2.01
C ARG A 41 -10.14 13.19 -0.60
N LEU A 42 -11.07 13.75 0.15
CA LEU A 42 -10.94 14.05 1.57
C LEU A 42 -12.03 13.36 2.37
N ALA A 43 -11.61 12.70 3.44
CA ALA A 43 -12.47 12.13 4.48
C ALA A 43 -12.00 12.63 5.86
N HIS A 44 -12.86 12.47 6.86
CA HIS A 44 -12.57 12.81 8.25
C HIS A 44 -12.68 11.57 9.11
N GLY A 45 -11.74 11.39 10.04
CA GLY A 45 -11.71 10.19 10.87
C GLY A 45 -10.37 9.94 11.54
N TYR A 46 -10.19 8.70 11.97
CA TYR A 46 -9.03 8.26 12.74
C TYR A 46 -8.51 6.92 12.23
N ARG A 47 -7.24 6.62 12.54
CA ARG A 47 -6.67 5.30 12.35
C ARG A 47 -6.92 4.45 13.59
N ALA A 48 -7.65 3.35 13.42
CA ALA A 48 -7.86 2.36 14.47
C ALA A 48 -6.57 1.52 14.72
N LEU A 49 -6.55 0.79 15.83
CA LEU A 49 -5.38 -0.01 16.25
C LEU A 49 -5.01 -1.14 15.28
N ASP A 50 -5.99 -1.64 14.54
CA ASP A 50 -5.81 -2.65 13.48
C ASP A 50 -5.29 -2.06 12.16
N GLY A 51 -5.15 -0.73 12.09
CA GLY A 51 -4.73 -0.01 10.89
C GLY A 51 -5.86 0.31 9.92
N LEU A 52 -7.11 0.03 10.30
CA LEU A 52 -8.29 0.42 9.54
C LEU A 52 -8.64 1.89 9.77
N PHE A 53 -9.30 2.49 8.79
CA PHE A 53 -9.84 3.84 8.92
C PHE A 53 -11.23 3.79 9.56
N ASP A 54 -11.42 4.58 10.61
CA ASP A 54 -12.71 4.78 11.27
C ASP A 54 -13.23 6.17 10.90
N GLU A 55 -14.36 6.20 10.18
CA GLU A 55 -14.96 7.44 9.70
C GLU A 55 -15.59 8.22 10.86
N ASP A 56 -15.13 9.45 11.06
CA ASP A 56 -15.68 10.35 12.07
C ASP A 56 -15.65 11.79 11.51
N PRO A 57 -16.80 12.41 11.23
CA PRO A 57 -16.88 13.79 10.73
C PRO A 57 -16.23 14.83 11.64
N SER A 58 -16.06 14.55 12.94
CA SER A 58 -15.38 15.41 13.89
C SER A 58 -13.86 15.22 13.91
N GLY A 59 -13.36 14.18 13.24
CA GLY A 59 -11.94 13.83 13.16
C GLY A 59 -11.12 14.75 12.25
N PRO A 60 -9.78 14.62 12.30
CA PRO A 60 -8.89 15.33 11.39
C PRO A 60 -9.16 14.93 9.92
N ALA A 61 -8.77 15.80 8.98
CA ALA A 61 -8.86 15.51 7.56
C ALA A 61 -7.75 14.55 7.09
N TRP A 62 -8.13 13.62 6.21
CA TRP A 62 -7.26 12.64 5.58
C TRP A 62 -7.40 12.73 4.06
N ILE A 63 -6.27 12.65 3.36
CA ILE A 63 -6.24 12.48 1.91
C ILE A 63 -6.54 11.02 1.60
N VAL A 64 -7.54 10.79 0.77
CA VAL A 64 -7.97 9.45 0.37
C VAL A 64 -7.50 9.15 -1.04
N PHE A 65 -6.93 7.96 -1.21
CA PHE A 65 -6.54 7.38 -2.48
C PHE A 65 -7.45 6.19 -2.79
N PRO A 66 -8.42 6.35 -3.71
CA PRO A 66 -9.24 5.24 -4.16
C PRO A 66 -8.39 4.25 -4.99
N GLU A 67 -8.47 2.97 -4.65
CA GLU A 67 -7.84 1.86 -5.39
C GLU A 67 -8.88 0.81 -5.77
N THR A 68 -8.55 -0.11 -6.68
CA THR A 68 -9.52 -1.07 -7.22
C THR A 68 -10.15 -1.98 -6.14
N HIS A 69 -9.41 -2.32 -5.10
CA HIS A 69 -9.86 -3.27 -4.06
C HIS A 69 -9.87 -2.70 -2.64
N ASP A 70 -9.36 -1.48 -2.43
CA ASP A 70 -9.30 -0.82 -1.12
C ASP A 70 -9.30 0.72 -1.29
N CYS A 71 -9.31 1.44 -0.17
CA CYS A 71 -9.08 2.87 -0.06
C CYS A 71 -8.00 3.14 0.97
N ILE A 72 -7.00 3.91 0.58
CA ILE A 72 -5.91 4.28 1.48
C ILE A 72 -6.12 5.70 1.96
N TYR A 73 -5.98 5.90 3.25
CA TYR A 73 -6.12 7.19 3.91
C TYR A 73 -4.76 7.62 4.41
N TRP A 74 -4.37 8.85 4.11
CA TRP A 74 -3.13 9.46 4.58
C TRP A 74 -3.40 10.75 5.34
N GLN A 75 -2.85 10.86 6.54
CA GLN A 75 -2.86 12.08 7.33
C GLN A 75 -1.53 12.82 7.10
N PRO A 76 -1.52 13.96 6.38
CA PRO A 76 -0.26 14.60 5.96
C PRO A 76 0.62 15.15 7.09
N ARG A 77 0.03 15.52 8.22
CA ARG A 77 0.71 16.13 9.38
C ARG A 77 1.38 15.08 10.27
N SER A 78 0.72 13.96 10.56
CA SER A 78 1.26 12.87 11.37
C SER A 78 2.03 11.84 10.52
N GLY A 79 1.78 11.81 9.21
CA GLY A 79 2.34 10.80 8.30
C GLY A 79 1.65 9.44 8.41
N GLU A 80 0.57 9.33 9.20
CA GLU A 80 -0.12 8.08 9.40
C GLU A 80 -0.85 7.61 8.14
N LEU A 81 -0.90 6.28 7.99
CA LEU A 81 -1.61 5.59 6.93
C LEU A 81 -2.64 4.62 7.52
N ALA A 82 -3.85 4.65 6.97
CA ALA A 82 -4.90 3.70 7.26
C ALA A 82 -5.46 3.13 5.95
N SER A 83 -6.16 2.01 6.05
CA SER A 83 -6.84 1.35 4.91
C SER A 83 -8.31 1.12 5.23
N TRP A 84 -9.15 0.95 4.24
CA TRP A 84 -10.55 0.57 4.47
C TRP A 84 -10.67 -0.91 4.83
N ASN A 85 -9.91 -1.78 4.14
CA ASN A 85 -10.05 -3.22 4.27
C ASN A 85 -8.71 -3.96 4.42
N GLY A 86 -7.70 -3.29 4.97
CA GLY A 86 -6.44 -3.94 5.35
C GLY A 86 -5.43 -4.12 4.22
N ALA A 87 -5.46 -3.26 3.20
CA ALA A 87 -4.47 -3.24 2.11
C ALA A 87 -3.02 -3.35 2.61
N PHE A 88 -2.19 -4.03 1.80
CA PHE A 88 -0.77 -4.19 2.09
C PHE A 88 -0.01 -2.89 1.82
N ALA A 89 -0.33 -2.23 0.72
CA ALA A 89 0.38 -1.03 0.28
C ALA A 89 -0.54 -0.02 -0.43
N LEU A 90 -0.14 1.24 -0.40
CA LEU A 90 -0.63 2.26 -1.33
C LEU A 90 0.02 1.99 -2.69
N GLY A 91 -0.76 2.00 -3.76
CA GLY A 91 -0.35 1.67 -5.12
C GLY A 91 -0.24 0.17 -5.37
N GLU A 92 -0.89 -0.69 -4.58
CA GLU A 92 -0.63 -2.15 -4.54
C GLU A 92 -0.69 -2.83 -5.92
N GLU A 93 -1.54 -2.34 -6.83
CA GLU A 93 -1.64 -2.85 -8.20
C GLU A 93 -0.32 -2.84 -8.97
N ALA A 94 0.60 -1.94 -8.63
CA ALA A 94 1.92 -1.87 -9.25
C ALA A 94 2.73 -3.17 -9.07
N ILE A 95 2.46 -3.96 -8.01
CA ILE A 95 3.14 -5.22 -7.73
C ILE A 95 2.82 -6.28 -8.79
N CYS A 96 1.56 -6.37 -9.21
CA CYS A 96 1.11 -7.38 -10.17
C CYS A 96 1.09 -6.88 -11.62
N ASN A 97 1.34 -5.58 -11.83
CA ASN A 97 1.33 -4.98 -13.16
C ASN A 97 2.62 -5.32 -13.93
N ALA A 98 2.50 -6.06 -15.03
CA ALA A 98 3.62 -6.41 -15.90
C ALA A 98 4.39 -5.18 -16.45
N GLY A 99 3.69 -4.05 -16.62
CA GLY A 99 4.28 -2.78 -17.04
C GLY A 99 5.30 -2.21 -16.05
N THR A 100 5.16 -2.50 -14.75
CA THR A 100 6.11 -2.10 -13.69
C THR A 100 7.50 -2.68 -13.92
N TYR A 101 7.59 -3.88 -14.51
CA TYR A 101 8.84 -4.60 -14.72
C TYR A 101 9.29 -4.62 -16.17
N SER A 102 8.52 -4.05 -17.10
CA SER A 102 8.87 -4.00 -18.52
C SER A 102 10.01 -3.01 -18.78
N LEU A 103 10.80 -3.23 -19.84
CA LEU A 103 11.84 -2.29 -20.29
C LEU A 103 12.85 -1.92 -19.19
N ASP A 104 13.39 -2.92 -18.49
CA ASP A 104 14.37 -2.77 -17.39
C ASP A 104 13.90 -1.93 -16.19
N ARG A 105 12.59 -1.75 -16.04
CA ARG A 105 12.00 -1.10 -14.86
C ARG A 105 11.94 -2.04 -13.66
N CYS A 106 11.65 -1.45 -12.51
CA CYS A 106 11.52 -2.11 -11.22
C CYS A 106 10.34 -1.52 -10.43
N LEU A 107 9.89 -2.26 -9.42
CA LEU A 107 8.91 -1.77 -8.46
C LEU A 107 9.61 -0.80 -7.50
N ASN A 108 9.21 0.48 -7.52
CA ASN A 108 9.73 1.47 -6.59
C ASN A 108 8.96 1.41 -5.26
N ILE A 109 9.67 1.40 -4.13
CA ILE A 109 9.10 1.47 -2.79
C ILE A 109 9.52 2.79 -2.14
N PHE A 110 8.55 3.65 -1.88
CA PHE A 110 8.75 4.96 -1.29
C PHE A 110 8.49 4.95 0.21
N SER A 111 9.19 5.81 0.95
CA SER A 111 9.10 5.93 2.40
C SER A 111 7.80 6.57 2.88
N ASN A 112 7.16 7.39 2.04
CA ASN A 112 5.94 8.11 2.39
C ASN A 112 5.10 8.45 1.14
N PRO A 113 3.80 8.75 1.32
CA PRO A 113 2.91 9.09 0.21
C PRO A 113 3.29 10.36 -0.56
N LEU A 114 3.95 11.33 0.09
CA LEU A 114 4.34 12.57 -0.58
C LEU A 114 5.39 12.31 -1.65
N ASP A 115 6.41 11.51 -1.35
CA ASP A 115 7.42 11.11 -2.32
C ASP A 115 6.80 10.26 -3.42
N TRP A 116 5.96 9.27 -3.07
CA TRP A 116 5.22 8.50 -4.07
C TRP A 116 4.40 9.39 -5.03
N LEU A 117 3.75 10.44 -4.52
CA LEU A 117 3.03 11.42 -5.32
C LEU A 117 3.94 12.26 -6.22
N ARG A 118 5.10 12.72 -5.72
CA ARG A 118 6.11 13.44 -6.52
C ARG A 118 6.59 12.59 -7.71
N TYR A 119 6.70 11.28 -7.50
CA TYR A 119 7.03 10.30 -8.54
C TYR A 119 5.80 9.79 -9.30
N ARG A 120 4.73 10.59 -9.39
CA ARG A 120 3.55 10.32 -10.24
C ARG A 120 2.84 9.00 -9.92
N ARG A 121 2.90 8.54 -8.66
CA ARG A 121 2.34 7.27 -8.20
C ARG A 121 3.02 6.03 -8.83
N ASP A 122 4.28 6.15 -9.27
CA ASP A 122 5.02 5.08 -9.95
C ASP A 122 5.70 4.12 -8.96
N GLY A 123 4.90 3.33 -8.24
CA GLY A 123 5.39 2.36 -7.26
C GLY A 123 4.42 2.20 -6.09
N ILE A 124 4.96 1.89 -4.91
CA ILE A 124 4.17 1.65 -3.70
C ILE A 124 4.69 2.38 -2.47
N VAL A 125 3.83 2.53 -1.46
CA VAL A 125 4.19 2.82 -0.07
C VAL A 125 3.63 1.70 0.80
N VAL A 126 4.49 0.97 1.52
CA VAL A 126 4.07 -0.18 2.32
C VAL A 126 3.39 0.29 3.61
N LEU A 127 2.14 -0.15 3.82
CA LEU A 127 1.38 0.09 5.06
C LEU A 127 1.71 -0.97 6.10
N ASN A 128 1.82 -2.23 5.66
CA ASN A 128 1.95 -3.36 6.56
C ASN A 128 3.14 -4.27 6.19
N TRP A 129 4.30 -3.92 6.73
CA TRP A 129 5.56 -4.66 6.53
C TRP A 129 5.49 -6.13 6.99
N ARG A 130 4.55 -6.50 7.85
CA ARG A 130 4.35 -7.90 8.29
C ARG A 130 4.11 -8.85 7.11
N PHE A 131 3.50 -8.37 6.03
CA PHE A 131 3.15 -9.15 4.84
C PHE A 131 4.08 -8.90 3.64
N ALA A 132 5.16 -8.12 3.84
CA ALA A 132 6.06 -7.72 2.76
C ALA A 132 6.65 -8.91 2.01
N PHE A 133 7.16 -9.92 2.72
CA PHE A 133 7.70 -11.12 2.07
C PHE A 133 6.67 -11.79 1.15
N ASP A 134 5.44 -12.01 1.62
CA ASP A 134 4.43 -12.74 0.86
C ASP A 134 3.96 -11.96 -0.38
N HIS A 135 3.88 -10.63 -0.30
CA HIS A 135 3.47 -9.79 -1.43
C HIS A 135 4.61 -9.47 -2.40
N LEU A 136 5.85 -9.38 -1.93
CA LEU A 136 6.97 -8.87 -2.73
C LEU A 136 7.94 -9.96 -3.21
N ARG A 137 7.89 -11.20 -2.69
CA ARG A 137 8.84 -12.27 -3.08
C ARG A 137 8.87 -12.58 -4.57
N ASP A 138 7.75 -12.37 -5.26
CA ASP A 138 7.59 -12.68 -6.69
C ASP A 138 7.90 -11.47 -7.58
N ALA A 139 8.18 -10.29 -7.00
CA ALA A 139 8.60 -9.11 -7.74
C ALA A 139 10.06 -9.27 -8.22
N PRO A 140 10.32 -9.30 -9.54
CA PRO A 140 11.65 -9.66 -10.06
C PRO A 140 12.73 -8.60 -9.80
N ARG A 141 12.34 -7.33 -9.67
CA ARG A 141 13.24 -6.20 -9.39
C ARG A 141 12.53 -5.16 -8.53
N ILE A 142 13.19 -4.74 -7.45
CA ILE A 142 12.68 -3.75 -6.51
C ILE A 142 13.74 -2.66 -6.31
N ALA A 143 13.34 -1.40 -6.41
CA ALA A 143 14.11 -0.26 -5.93
C ALA A 143 13.46 0.26 -4.65
N VAL A 144 14.22 0.37 -3.58
CA VAL A 144 13.72 0.80 -2.27
C VAL A 144 14.37 2.13 -1.89
N ALA A 145 13.58 3.05 -1.34
CA ALA A 145 14.12 4.28 -0.76
C ALA A 145 15.17 3.93 0.32
N GLU A 146 16.31 4.62 0.31
CA GLU A 146 17.47 4.28 1.16
C GLU A 146 17.10 4.20 2.65
N SER A 147 16.24 5.09 3.14
CA SER A 147 15.78 5.09 4.52
C SER A 147 14.99 3.84 4.93
N LEU A 148 14.43 3.11 3.96
CA LEU A 148 13.68 1.89 4.18
C LEU A 148 14.54 0.63 4.09
N LEU A 149 15.80 0.72 3.65
CA LEU A 149 16.64 -0.47 3.40
C LEU A 149 16.72 -1.40 4.61
N PRO A 150 16.97 -0.92 5.86
CA PRO A 150 17.02 -1.82 7.02
C PRO A 150 15.69 -2.51 7.31
N VAL A 151 14.57 -1.80 7.13
CA VAL A 151 13.22 -2.35 7.34
C VAL A 151 12.90 -3.38 6.26
N PHE A 152 13.24 -3.07 5.01
CA PHE A 152 13.05 -3.96 3.89
C PHE A 152 13.82 -5.28 4.07
N GLU A 153 15.11 -5.22 4.40
CA GLU A 153 15.94 -6.40 4.64
C GLU A 153 15.42 -7.27 5.79
N GLN A 154 14.95 -6.65 6.88
CA GLN A 154 14.36 -7.35 8.01
C GLN A 154 13.08 -8.09 7.62
N HIS A 155 12.26 -7.50 6.75
CA HIS A 155 10.94 -8.03 6.39
C HIS A 155 10.93 -8.91 5.15
N MET A 156 12.00 -8.93 4.36
CA MET A 156 12.18 -9.81 3.20
C MET A 156 12.76 -11.19 3.58
N GLN A 157 12.30 -11.72 4.73
CA GLN A 157 12.63 -13.06 5.19
C GLN A 157 11.34 -13.78 5.63
N PRO A 158 11.18 -15.08 5.32
CA PRO A 158 10.03 -15.85 5.78
C PRO A 158 9.96 -15.86 7.31
N ARG A 159 8.81 -15.48 7.89
CA ARG A 159 8.64 -15.51 9.36
C ARG A 159 8.69 -16.92 9.94
N ARG A 160 8.34 -17.93 9.13
CA ARG A 160 8.38 -19.36 9.47
C ARG A 160 8.78 -20.15 8.24
N MET A 161 9.84 -20.95 8.36
CA MET A 161 10.18 -21.95 7.36
C MET A 161 9.37 -23.23 7.59
N PRO A 162 8.86 -23.88 6.54
CA PRO A 162 8.20 -25.18 6.69
C PRO A 162 9.23 -26.23 7.15
N ALA A 163 8.81 -27.10 8.07
CA ALA A 163 9.56 -28.30 8.39
C ALA A 163 9.30 -29.36 7.30
N VAL A 164 10.36 -29.77 6.60
CA VAL A 164 10.26 -30.77 5.53
C VAL A 164 10.52 -32.15 6.09
N PHE A 165 9.58 -33.07 5.89
CA PHE A 165 9.71 -34.48 6.24
C PHE A 165 9.66 -35.33 4.98
N VAL A 166 10.51 -36.35 4.90
CA VAL A 166 10.55 -37.29 3.77
C VAL A 166 9.64 -38.47 4.07
N LEU A 167 8.60 -38.67 3.25
CA LEU A 167 7.80 -39.89 3.25
C LEU A 167 8.64 -41.02 2.65
N ARG A 168 9.03 -42.00 3.48
CA ARG A 168 9.73 -43.19 2.99
C ARG A 168 8.71 -44.21 2.50
N GLU A 169 8.79 -44.59 1.23
CA GLU A 169 8.04 -45.73 0.71
C GLU A 169 8.45 -47.01 1.44
N ARG A 170 7.46 -47.75 1.95
CA ARG A 170 7.69 -49.13 2.41
C ARG A 170 8.05 -49.96 1.17
N LYS A 171 9.33 -50.31 1.01
CA LYS A 171 9.70 -51.42 0.12
C LYS A 171 8.96 -52.66 0.61
N GLY A 172 8.05 -53.17 -0.23
CA GLY A 172 7.23 -54.33 0.09
C GLY A 172 8.07 -55.50 0.57
N ALA A 173 7.65 -56.12 1.66
CA ALA A 173 8.12 -57.45 2.01
C ALA A 173 7.69 -58.38 0.89
N ALA A 174 8.66 -58.83 0.08
CA ALA A 174 8.45 -59.97 -0.80
C ALA A 174 8.16 -61.18 0.10
N ALA A 175 6.97 -61.76 -0.07
CA ALA A 175 6.59 -63.05 0.47
C ALA A 175 6.70 -64.10 -0.64
#